data_AF-A0AAD3SZC9-F1
#
_entry.id   AF-A0AAD3SZC9-F1
#
_cell.length_a   1.000
_cell.length_b   1.000
_cell.length_c   1.000
_cell.angle_alpha   90.00
_cell.angle_beta   90.00
_cell.angle_gamma   90.00
#
_symmetry.space_group_name_H-M   'P 1'
#
loop_
_entity.id
_entity.type
_entity.pdbx_description
1 polymer ?
#
loop_
_entity_poly.entity_id
_entity_poly.type
_entity_poly.pdbx_seq_one_letter_code
_entity_poly.pdbx_strand_id
1 'polypeptide(L)'
;MRKVEELMPHHWVTPCGSQCTHKYAALTQIPWRVFCKKGCGADVETWDECVSACDHICFKDPVLKDQQWSAYIDRSPGASINSEQCFHACVAGCGYKYDMPANKVEEVHPNRPAMPSAAAAREPTTRPVNPEVRTLLRRFQDFTEEKKQNFLKGSKSEEKKMLAIFQKGLVDPPKELNSPTSEKKKKAKSPEEIVRAFQLSQPSSDTLSIGFGDTAFLSYFPSKGLPPQQRLFCSTDDMYCLFQGSLDNFSTLLKQYGLAKSTNEAMFIVEAYRTLRDRGPYPADRVLNDLDGSFGFVIYDRNAGSVFVALGADQRVQLFWGIAADGSAVISDSLDVMKEGCAKSFAPFPAGCFFHSEVGLMSFEHPKNKLKAMPRVDSEGIVCGANFKVDVSSKIDTIPRVGSEANWALSGR
;
A
#
# COMPACT_ATOMS: atom_id res chain seq x y z
N MET A 1 24.37 -25.95 -3.68
CA MET A 1 23.59 -25.00 -2.86
C MET A 1 24.56 -24.04 -2.21
N ARG A 2 24.69 -22.81 -2.72
CA ARG A 2 25.48 -21.75 -2.06
C ARG A 2 24.55 -21.04 -1.07
N LYS A 3 25.05 -20.83 0.15
CA LYS A 3 24.28 -20.35 1.30
C LYS A 3 23.75 -18.93 1.05
N VAL A 4 22.54 -18.68 1.55
CA VAL A 4 21.83 -17.38 1.56
C VAL A 4 22.54 -16.33 2.44
N GLU A 5 23.63 -16.69 3.12
CA GLU A 5 24.36 -15.85 4.07
C GLU A 5 25.20 -14.74 3.41
N GLU A 6 25.47 -14.77 2.09
CA GLU A 6 26.38 -13.80 1.44
C GLU A 6 25.68 -12.63 0.70
N LEU A 7 24.36 -12.46 0.84
CA LEU A 7 23.58 -11.41 0.15
C LEU A 7 23.23 -10.18 1.02
N MET A 8 23.62 -10.15 2.28
CA MET A 8 23.50 -8.96 3.12
C MET A 8 24.88 -8.60 3.66
N PRO A 9 25.36 -7.35 3.48
CA PRO A 9 26.62 -6.97 4.05
C PRO A 9 26.56 -7.16 5.57
N HIS A 10 27.55 -7.85 6.17
CA HIS A 10 27.60 -8.18 7.60
C HIS A 10 27.43 -6.98 8.55
N HIS A 11 27.51 -5.76 8.02
CA HIS A 11 27.30 -4.49 8.71
C HIS A 11 25.83 -4.01 8.77
N TRP A 12 24.87 -4.68 8.11
CA TRP A 12 23.46 -4.24 8.01
C TRP A 12 22.51 -4.96 8.98
N VAL A 13 22.99 -5.98 9.69
CA VAL A 13 22.20 -6.73 10.66
C VAL A 13 23.06 -6.96 11.89
N THR A 14 22.69 -6.33 13.00
CA THR A 14 23.29 -6.64 14.31
C THR A 14 23.21 -8.16 14.55
N PRO A 15 24.21 -8.80 15.16
CA PRO A 15 24.18 -10.24 15.49
C PRO A 15 22.87 -10.70 16.16
N CYS A 16 22.23 -9.81 16.92
CA CYS A 16 20.89 -9.94 17.51
C CYS A 16 19.80 -10.19 16.46
N GLY A 17 19.75 -9.29 15.48
CA GLY A 17 18.75 -9.31 14.41
C GLY A 17 18.86 -10.54 13.51
N SER A 18 20.07 -11.06 13.25
CA SER A 18 20.25 -12.25 12.40
C SER A 18 19.82 -13.53 13.13
N GLN A 19 20.25 -13.72 14.38
CA GLN A 19 19.82 -14.86 15.20
C GLN A 19 18.31 -14.87 15.44
N CYS A 20 17.73 -13.70 15.70
CA CYS A 20 16.30 -13.60 15.92
C CYS A 20 15.49 -13.83 14.63
N THR A 21 15.99 -13.35 13.48
CA THR A 21 15.40 -13.64 12.17
C THR A 21 15.35 -15.15 11.94
N HIS A 22 16.39 -15.89 12.32
CA HIS A 22 16.41 -17.35 12.21
C HIS A 22 15.43 -18.03 13.17
N LYS A 23 15.36 -17.59 14.44
CA LYS A 23 14.48 -18.18 15.48
C LYS A 23 12.99 -18.08 15.15
N TYR A 24 12.55 -17.00 14.50
CA TYR A 24 11.15 -16.76 14.16
C TYR A 24 10.84 -16.85 12.65
N ALA A 25 11.77 -17.31 11.82
CA ALA A 25 11.64 -17.41 10.36
C ALA A 25 10.44 -18.27 9.90
N ALA A 26 10.03 -19.25 10.70
CA ALA A 26 8.96 -20.19 10.35
C ALA A 26 7.54 -19.60 10.47
N LEU A 27 7.39 -18.42 11.08
CA LEU A 27 6.09 -17.80 11.34
C LEU A 27 5.82 -16.72 10.28
N THR A 28 5.35 -17.15 9.10
CA THR A 28 5.16 -16.29 7.91
C THR A 28 3.92 -15.39 7.96
N GLN A 29 3.06 -15.54 8.97
CA GLN A 29 1.78 -14.84 9.04
C GLN A 29 1.81 -13.55 9.88
N ILE A 30 2.82 -13.36 10.76
CA ILE A 30 2.97 -12.16 11.60
C ILE A 30 4.46 -11.84 11.72
N PRO A 31 4.93 -10.59 11.48
CA PRO A 31 6.35 -10.29 11.40
C PRO A 31 6.99 -10.13 12.79
N TRP A 32 7.06 -11.19 13.58
CA TRP A 32 7.72 -11.23 14.90
C TRP A 32 9.17 -10.73 14.87
N ARG A 33 9.83 -10.92 13.73
CA ARG A 33 11.13 -10.34 13.38
C ARG A 33 11.20 -8.83 13.63
N VAL A 34 10.13 -8.09 13.35
CA VAL A 34 10.08 -6.62 13.51
C VAL A 34 10.13 -6.24 14.98
N PHE A 35 9.41 -6.96 15.84
CA PHE A 35 9.39 -6.68 17.28
C PHE A 35 10.72 -7.04 17.95
N CYS A 36 11.31 -8.16 17.57
CA CYS A 36 12.65 -8.50 18.04
C CYS A 36 13.71 -7.50 17.58
N LYS A 37 13.63 -7.02 16.32
CA LYS A 37 14.49 -5.94 15.83
C LYS A 37 14.32 -4.65 16.65
N LYS A 38 13.09 -4.31 17.05
CA LYS A 38 12.81 -3.17 17.91
C LYS A 38 13.39 -3.35 19.31
N GLY A 39 13.34 -4.55 19.89
CA GLY A 39 14.02 -4.86 21.16
C GLY A 39 15.55 -4.74 21.06
N CYS A 40 16.16 -5.33 20.02
CA CYS A 40 17.60 -5.21 19.76
C CYS A 40 18.06 -3.77 19.52
N GLY A 41 17.18 -2.92 18.98
CA GLY A 41 17.46 -1.53 18.61
C GLY A 41 16.82 -0.49 19.51
N ALA A 42 16.38 -0.85 20.72
CA ALA A 42 15.84 0.11 21.68
C ALA A 42 16.97 1.04 22.16
N ASP A 43 16.73 2.35 22.22
CA ASP A 43 17.72 3.36 22.66
C ASP A 43 17.93 3.42 24.19
N VAL A 44 17.44 2.42 24.91
CA VAL A 44 17.54 2.31 26.38
C VAL A 44 18.90 1.75 26.80
N GLU A 45 19.33 2.05 28.04
CA GLU A 45 20.67 1.72 28.53
C GLU A 45 20.69 0.47 29.42
N THR A 46 19.53 0.01 29.92
CA THR A 46 19.45 -1.14 30.84
C THR A 46 18.52 -2.26 30.34
N TRP A 47 18.77 -3.48 30.83
CA TRP A 47 17.92 -4.64 30.58
C TRP A 47 16.47 -4.40 31.01
N ASP A 48 16.25 -3.87 32.21
CA ASP A 48 14.91 -3.66 32.77
C ASP A 48 14.11 -2.61 31.98
N GLU A 49 14.75 -1.52 31.53
CA GLU A 49 14.11 -0.52 30.66
C GLU A 49 13.77 -1.09 29.27
N CYS A 50 14.61 -1.99 28.73
CA CYS A 50 14.33 -2.65 27.46
C CYS A 50 13.13 -3.58 27.56
N VAL A 51 13.07 -4.37 28.63
CA VAL A 51 11.92 -5.24 28.92
C VAL A 51 10.66 -4.40 29.13
N SER A 52 10.75 -3.28 29.86
CA SER A 52 9.61 -2.36 30.05
C SER A 52 9.16 -1.72 28.74
N ALA A 53 10.08 -1.38 27.83
CA ALA A 53 9.73 -0.90 26.50
C ALA A 53 8.95 -1.95 25.69
N CYS A 54 9.23 -3.24 25.88
CA CYS A 54 8.47 -4.31 25.23
C CYS A 54 6.99 -4.33 25.66
N ASP A 55 6.68 -4.00 26.91
CA ASP A 55 5.29 -3.84 27.36
C ASP A 55 4.59 -2.72 26.58
N HIS A 56 5.23 -1.57 26.39
CA HIS A 56 4.65 -0.46 25.61
C HIS A 56 4.59 -0.71 24.10
N ILE A 57 5.46 -1.60 23.56
CA ILE A 57 5.47 -1.94 22.14
C ILE A 57 4.40 -2.97 21.82
N CYS A 58 4.24 -3.97 22.69
CA CYS A 58 3.33 -5.09 22.48
C CYS A 58 1.96 -4.88 23.14
N PHE A 59 1.84 -3.95 24.07
CA PHE A 59 0.59 -3.61 24.75
C PHE A 59 0.42 -2.08 24.84
N LYS A 60 -0.81 -1.60 25.00
CA LYS A 60 -1.13 -0.17 25.20
C LYS A 60 -1.65 0.07 26.60
N ASP A 61 -1.01 0.93 27.40
CA ASP A 61 -1.51 1.31 28.73
C ASP A 61 -3.01 1.63 28.71
N PRO A 62 -3.79 1.13 29.67
CA PRO A 62 -5.23 1.32 29.67
C PRO A 62 -5.52 2.81 29.78
N VAL A 63 -6.05 3.37 28.70
CA VAL A 63 -6.36 4.81 28.57
C VAL A 63 -7.49 5.21 29.52
N LEU A 64 -8.26 4.23 30.01
CA LEU A 64 -9.42 4.41 30.88
C LEU A 64 -9.16 3.69 32.21
N LYS A 65 -9.30 4.44 33.31
CA LYS A 65 -8.92 4.03 34.68
C LYS A 65 -9.63 2.75 35.18
N ASP A 66 -10.71 2.32 34.53
CA ASP A 66 -11.58 1.22 34.97
C ASP A 66 -11.89 0.18 33.87
N GLN A 67 -11.15 0.16 32.75
CA GLN A 67 -11.34 -0.84 31.70
C GLN A 67 -10.28 -1.94 31.75
N GLN A 68 -10.74 -3.20 31.73
CA GLN A 68 -9.87 -4.35 31.56
C GLN A 68 -9.34 -4.45 30.12
N TRP A 69 -8.13 -4.98 30.00
CA TRP A 69 -7.44 -5.21 28.73
C TRP A 69 -8.23 -6.14 27.80
N SER A 70 -8.58 -5.65 26.60
CA SER A 70 -9.26 -6.42 25.55
C SER A 70 -8.39 -6.55 24.29
N ALA A 71 -8.77 -7.45 23.37
CA ALA A 71 -8.07 -7.65 22.09
C ALA A 71 -7.96 -6.37 21.23
N TYR A 72 -8.76 -5.34 21.50
CA TYR A 72 -8.75 -4.06 20.78
C TYR A 72 -7.70 -3.05 21.32
N ILE A 73 -7.13 -3.31 22.50
CA ILE A 73 -6.12 -2.45 23.17
C ILE A 73 -4.69 -2.99 22.92
N ASP A 74 -4.56 -4.09 22.19
CA ASP A 74 -3.30 -4.71 21.82
C ASP A 74 -2.63 -3.99 20.62
N ARG A 75 -1.30 -3.81 20.67
CA ARG A 75 -0.50 -3.25 19.56
C ARG A 75 0.01 -4.34 18.62
N SER A 76 -0.15 -5.62 18.99
CA SER A 76 0.14 -6.76 18.15
C SER A 76 -1.01 -7.00 17.14
N PRO A 77 -0.72 -7.50 15.92
CA PRO A 77 -1.76 -7.82 14.96
C PRO A 77 -2.57 -9.06 15.40
N GLY A 78 -3.89 -8.93 15.56
CA GLY A 78 -4.81 -10.08 15.63
C GLY A 78 -5.28 -10.46 17.04
N ALA A 79 -5.33 -11.77 17.32
CA ALA A 79 -5.92 -12.30 18.55
C ALA A 79 -5.04 -12.04 19.78
N SER A 80 -5.61 -12.03 20.99
CA SER A 80 -4.89 -11.69 22.23
C SER A 80 -3.73 -12.62 22.63
N ILE A 81 -3.56 -13.75 21.95
CA ILE A 81 -2.40 -14.65 22.12
C ILE A 81 -1.18 -14.17 21.33
N ASN A 82 -1.41 -13.32 20.33
CA ASN A 82 -0.37 -12.72 19.50
C ASN A 82 0.41 -11.66 20.28
N SER A 83 -0.19 -11.01 21.27
CA SER A 83 0.49 -10.04 22.14
C SER A 83 1.55 -10.69 23.03
N GLU A 84 1.26 -11.88 23.53
CA GLU A 84 2.19 -12.66 24.34
C GLU A 84 3.38 -13.12 23.49
N GLN A 85 3.11 -13.59 22.27
CA GLN A 85 4.15 -13.93 21.30
C GLN A 85 4.95 -12.69 20.86
N CYS A 86 4.31 -11.52 20.71
CA CYS A 86 4.97 -10.24 20.47
C CYS A 86 5.96 -9.92 21.58
N PHE A 87 5.49 -10.01 22.83
CA PHE A 87 6.27 -9.67 24.01
C PHE A 87 7.49 -10.59 24.12
N HIS A 88 7.30 -11.91 24.00
CA HIS A 88 8.43 -12.85 24.02
C HIS A 88 9.41 -12.62 22.86
N ALA A 89 8.95 -12.25 21.67
CA ALA A 89 9.84 -11.91 20.57
C ALA A 89 10.63 -10.62 20.85
N CYS A 90 10.02 -9.61 21.47
CA CYS A 90 10.69 -8.38 21.87
C CYS A 90 11.73 -8.61 22.98
N VAL A 91 11.34 -9.33 24.04
CA VAL A 91 12.21 -9.66 25.18
C VAL A 91 13.38 -10.54 24.76
N ALA A 92 13.19 -11.45 23.79
CA ALA A 92 14.29 -12.19 23.17
C ALA A 92 15.32 -11.26 22.50
N GLY A 93 14.87 -10.16 21.88
CA GLY A 93 15.74 -9.13 21.33
C GLY A 93 16.51 -8.36 22.40
N CYS A 94 15.84 -7.97 23.49
CA CYS A 94 16.51 -7.37 24.66
C CYS A 94 17.52 -8.33 25.28
N GLY A 95 17.20 -9.62 25.36
CA GLY A 95 18.02 -10.61 26.04
C GLY A 95 19.35 -10.79 25.33
N TYR A 96 19.30 -10.78 23.99
CA TYR A 96 20.50 -10.77 23.19
C TYR A 96 21.29 -9.45 23.30
N LYS A 97 20.61 -8.28 23.30
CA LYS A 97 21.28 -6.97 23.40
C LYS A 97 22.12 -6.85 24.67
N TYR A 98 21.63 -7.36 25.79
CA TYR A 98 22.28 -7.29 27.10
C TYR A 98 23.00 -8.58 27.54
N ASP A 99 23.19 -9.53 26.61
CA ASP A 99 23.85 -10.83 26.86
C ASP A 99 23.25 -11.60 28.06
N MET A 100 21.92 -11.60 28.15
CA MET A 100 21.18 -12.29 29.19
C MET A 100 21.03 -13.79 28.86
N PRO A 101 21.20 -14.68 29.86
CA PRO A 101 21.08 -16.11 29.64
C PRO A 101 19.62 -16.50 29.35
N ALA A 102 19.42 -17.47 28.45
CA ALA A 102 18.10 -17.80 27.90
C ALA A 102 17.05 -18.15 28.97
N ASN A 103 17.46 -18.80 30.06
CA ASN A 103 16.59 -19.10 31.19
C ASN A 103 16.01 -17.83 31.85
N LYS A 104 16.83 -16.79 32.04
CA LYS A 104 16.36 -15.51 32.59
C LYS A 104 15.43 -14.77 31.62
N VAL A 105 15.64 -14.93 30.31
CA VAL A 105 14.79 -14.32 29.28
C VAL A 105 13.42 -14.99 29.24
N GLU A 106 13.36 -16.31 29.45
CA GLU A 106 12.11 -17.10 29.49
C GLU A 106 11.29 -16.89 30.78
N GLU A 107 11.95 -16.51 31.88
CA GLU A 107 11.31 -16.15 33.16
C GLU A 107 10.61 -14.77 33.14
N VAL A 108 10.84 -13.96 32.11
CA VAL A 108 10.21 -12.64 31.97
C VAL A 108 8.76 -12.79 31.52
N HIS A 109 7.85 -12.27 32.33
CA HIS A 109 6.43 -12.22 32.02
C HIS A 109 5.96 -10.77 31.83
N PRO A 110 4.97 -10.54 30.94
CA PRO A 110 4.43 -9.20 30.73
C PRO A 110 3.72 -8.71 32.00
N ASN A 111 3.68 -7.39 32.22
CA ASN A 111 2.99 -6.77 33.36
C ASN A 111 1.46 -6.82 33.28
N ARG A 112 0.92 -7.76 32.51
CA ARG A 112 -0.51 -7.96 32.30
C ARG A 112 -1.09 -8.79 33.46
N PRO A 113 -2.18 -8.37 34.10
CA PRO A 113 -2.96 -9.26 34.95
C PRO A 113 -3.46 -10.44 34.10
N ALA A 114 -3.14 -11.66 34.50
CA ALA A 114 -3.69 -12.85 33.85
C ALA A 114 -5.21 -12.71 33.78
N MET A 115 -5.81 -12.91 32.59
CA MET A 115 -7.25 -13.04 32.50
C MET A 115 -7.68 -14.14 33.49
N PRO A 116 -8.73 -13.92 34.31
CA PRO A 116 -9.30 -15.00 35.09
C PRO A 116 -9.58 -16.16 34.14
N SER A 117 -9.07 -17.34 34.47
CA SER A 117 -9.35 -18.58 33.75
C SER A 117 -10.82 -18.63 33.36
N ALA A 118 -11.10 -19.11 32.14
CA ALA A 118 -12.40 -19.16 31.48
C ALA A 118 -13.51 -19.97 32.22
N ALA A 119 -13.34 -20.24 33.51
CA ALA A 119 -14.30 -20.89 34.39
C ALA A 119 -15.40 -19.95 34.93
N ALA A 120 -15.33 -18.63 34.71
CA ALA A 120 -16.28 -17.67 35.29
C ALA A 120 -16.98 -16.73 34.28
N ALA A 121 -16.91 -17.00 32.98
CA ALA A 121 -17.80 -16.36 32.02
C ALA A 121 -19.17 -17.04 32.07
N ARG A 122 -20.13 -16.35 32.69
CA ARG A 122 -21.56 -16.66 32.64
C ARG A 122 -21.97 -17.03 31.22
N GLU A 123 -22.87 -18.01 31.12
CA GLU A 123 -23.45 -18.53 29.88
C GLU A 123 -23.74 -17.41 28.86
N PRO A 124 -23.41 -17.60 27.57
CA PRO A 124 -23.79 -16.66 26.54
C PRO A 124 -25.31 -16.65 26.44
N THR A 125 -25.93 -15.52 26.77
CA THR A 125 -27.31 -15.26 26.34
C THR A 125 -27.33 -15.26 24.82
N THR A 126 -27.89 -16.33 24.28
CA THR A 126 -28.15 -16.55 22.87
C THR A 126 -29.02 -15.41 22.34
N ARG A 127 -28.42 -14.46 21.63
CA ARG A 127 -29.18 -13.69 20.65
C ARG A 127 -29.55 -14.67 19.53
N PRO A 128 -30.83 -14.76 19.11
CA PRO A 128 -31.23 -15.72 18.11
C PRO A 128 -30.54 -15.38 16.78
N VAL A 129 -29.74 -16.32 16.29
CA VAL A 129 -29.20 -16.33 14.92
C VAL A 129 -30.39 -16.29 13.96
N ASN A 130 -30.36 -15.34 13.03
CA ASN A 130 -31.37 -15.19 11.97
C ASN A 130 -31.65 -16.59 11.33
N PRO A 131 -32.91 -17.07 11.32
CA PRO A 131 -33.27 -18.39 10.80
C PRO A 131 -32.84 -18.62 9.34
N GLU A 132 -32.64 -17.56 8.55
CA GLU A 132 -32.11 -17.65 7.18
C GLU A 132 -30.66 -18.16 7.14
N VAL A 133 -29.81 -17.72 8.07
CA VAL A 133 -28.39 -18.10 8.15
C VAL A 133 -28.25 -19.58 8.53
N ARG A 134 -29.13 -20.05 9.41
CA ARG A 134 -29.17 -21.47 9.83
C ARG A 134 -29.64 -22.40 8.70
N THR A 135 -30.51 -21.89 7.83
CA THR A 135 -31.03 -22.62 6.66
C THR A 135 -29.98 -22.66 5.54
N LEU A 136 -29.23 -21.58 5.35
CA LEU A 136 -28.08 -21.52 4.43
C LEU A 136 -26.95 -22.46 4.83
N LEU A 137 -26.59 -22.50 6.12
CA LEU A 137 -25.55 -23.40 6.63
C LEU A 137 -25.90 -24.89 6.46
N ARG A 138 -27.18 -25.24 6.64
CA ARG A 138 -27.65 -26.62 6.38
C ARG A 138 -27.63 -26.96 4.89
N ARG A 139 -28.09 -26.04 4.02
CA ARG A 139 -28.02 -26.22 2.57
C ARG A 139 -26.58 -26.38 2.05
N PHE A 140 -25.60 -25.78 2.73
CA PHE A 140 -24.18 -25.90 2.41
C PHE A 140 -23.58 -27.26 2.73
N GLN A 141 -24.03 -27.87 3.82
CA GLN A 141 -23.59 -29.21 4.22
C GLN A 141 -24.13 -30.28 3.27
N ASP A 142 -25.27 -30.02 2.63
CA ASP A 142 -25.91 -30.93 1.65
C ASP A 142 -25.39 -30.75 0.21
N PHE A 143 -24.41 -29.88 -0.04
CA PHE A 143 -23.84 -29.71 -1.37
C PHE A 143 -22.87 -30.84 -1.74
N THR A 144 -23.06 -31.40 -2.94
CA THR A 144 -22.07 -32.28 -3.57
C THR A 144 -20.76 -31.52 -3.80
N GLU A 145 -19.63 -32.23 -3.79
CA GLU A 145 -18.31 -31.62 -3.98
C GLU A 145 -18.22 -30.79 -5.27
N GLU A 146 -18.97 -31.16 -6.32
CA GLU A 146 -19.09 -30.41 -7.56
C GLU A 146 -19.83 -29.07 -7.38
N LYS A 147 -20.87 -29.01 -6.53
CA LYS A 147 -21.54 -27.76 -6.13
C LYS A 147 -20.68 -26.91 -5.21
N LYS A 148 -19.89 -27.52 -4.31
CA LYS A 148 -18.91 -26.79 -3.49
C LYS A 148 -17.79 -26.21 -4.35
N GLN A 149 -17.32 -26.93 -5.37
CA GLN A 149 -16.36 -26.42 -6.35
C GLN A 149 -16.95 -25.34 -7.26
N ASN A 150 -18.23 -25.41 -7.62
CA ASN A 150 -18.90 -24.32 -8.32
C ASN A 150 -19.16 -23.10 -7.41
N PHE A 151 -19.38 -23.29 -6.10
CA PHE A 151 -19.47 -22.19 -5.13
C PHE A 151 -18.11 -21.53 -4.88
N LEU A 152 -17.02 -22.31 -4.77
CA LEU A 152 -15.63 -21.81 -4.69
C LEU A 152 -15.16 -21.19 -6.02
N LYS A 153 -15.65 -21.66 -7.18
CA LYS A 153 -15.47 -20.96 -8.47
C LYS A 153 -16.33 -19.69 -8.58
N GLY A 154 -17.43 -19.62 -7.83
CA GLY A 154 -18.30 -18.45 -7.69
C GLY A 154 -17.76 -17.37 -6.75
N SER A 155 -16.70 -17.63 -5.98
CA SER A 155 -15.96 -16.63 -5.19
C SER A 155 -14.78 -16.01 -5.95
N LYS A 156 -14.91 -15.79 -7.27
CA LYS A 156 -13.92 -15.04 -8.06
C LYS A 156 -14.19 -13.53 -7.91
N SER A 157 -13.22 -12.85 -7.29
CA SER A 157 -13.01 -11.39 -7.17
C SER A 157 -14.18 -10.55 -6.63
N GLU A 158 -14.13 -10.21 -5.35
CA GLU A 158 -14.74 -8.96 -4.87
C GLU A 158 -14.19 -7.77 -5.67
N GLU A 159 -15.09 -6.84 -5.99
CA GLU A 159 -15.04 -5.88 -7.10
C GLU A 159 -13.83 -4.93 -7.06
N LYS A 160 -12.82 -5.21 -7.90
CA LYS A 160 -11.68 -4.32 -8.17
C LYS A 160 -11.77 -3.64 -9.52
N LYS A 161 -12.36 -2.43 -9.59
CA LYS A 161 -12.56 -1.71 -10.85
C LYS A 161 -12.53 -0.19 -10.65
N MET A 162 -11.34 0.38 -10.76
CA MET A 162 -11.16 1.75 -11.25
C MET A 162 -10.31 1.73 -12.52
N LEU A 163 -10.54 2.69 -13.39
CA LEU A 163 -9.90 2.83 -14.68
C LEU A 163 -9.69 4.31 -14.96
N ALA A 164 -8.46 4.68 -15.28
CA ALA A 164 -8.11 5.97 -15.82
C ALA A 164 -7.34 5.75 -17.13
N ILE A 165 -7.71 6.48 -18.17
CA ILE A 165 -7.02 6.46 -19.47
C ILE A 165 -6.69 7.90 -19.82
N PHE A 166 -5.44 8.14 -20.21
CA PHE A 166 -4.92 9.44 -20.61
C PHE A 166 -4.32 9.34 -22.00
N GLN A 167 -4.77 10.21 -22.89
CA GLN A 167 -4.35 10.18 -24.28
C GLN A 167 -2.85 10.46 -24.42
N LYS A 168 -2.24 9.84 -25.43
CA LYS A 168 -0.89 10.17 -25.85
C LYS A 168 -0.77 11.68 -26.14
N GLY A 169 0.23 12.33 -25.54
CA GLY A 169 0.45 13.78 -25.60
C GLY A 169 0.00 14.54 -24.35
N LEU A 170 -0.96 14.01 -23.58
CA LEU A 170 -1.25 14.48 -22.22
C LEU A 170 -0.32 13.80 -21.21
N VAL A 171 -0.10 12.51 -21.38
CA VAL A 171 0.82 11.71 -20.57
C VAL A 171 1.72 10.91 -21.48
N ASP A 172 3.02 10.99 -21.24
CA ASP A 172 4.01 10.12 -21.87
C ASP A 172 4.41 8.99 -20.91
N PRO A 173 3.81 7.80 -21.03
CA PRO A 173 4.19 6.67 -20.19
C PRO A 173 5.64 6.25 -20.50
N PRO A 174 6.39 5.72 -19.51
CA PRO A 174 7.76 5.28 -19.73
C PRO A 174 7.86 4.25 -20.85
N LYS A 175 8.83 4.46 -21.76
CA LYS A 175 8.99 3.64 -22.96
C LYS A 175 9.28 2.18 -22.61
N GLU A 176 9.86 1.93 -21.44
CA GLU A 176 10.23 0.62 -20.91
C GLU A 176 9.02 -0.24 -20.56
N LEU A 177 7.82 0.34 -20.47
CA LEU A 177 6.58 -0.43 -20.34
C LEU A 177 6.17 -1.11 -21.65
N ASN A 178 6.66 -0.64 -22.81
CA ASN A 178 6.35 -1.28 -24.08
C ASN A 178 7.05 -2.63 -24.18
N SER A 179 6.28 -3.69 -24.37
CA SER A 179 6.84 -4.99 -24.74
C SER A 179 7.28 -4.96 -26.21
N PRO A 180 8.54 -5.24 -26.56
CA PRO A 180 8.95 -5.38 -27.96
C PRO A 180 8.18 -6.54 -28.61
N THR A 181 7.32 -6.17 -29.57
CA THR A 181 6.67 -7.00 -30.58
C THR A 181 6.12 -8.35 -30.10
N SER A 182 4.86 -8.37 -29.66
CA SER A 182 4.09 -9.62 -29.56
C SER A 182 3.81 -10.17 -30.95
N GLU A 183 4.68 -11.06 -31.42
CA GLU A 183 4.32 -11.92 -32.55
C GLU A 183 3.17 -12.86 -32.11
N LYS A 184 1.98 -12.57 -32.66
CA LYS A 184 0.93 -13.52 -33.07
C LYS A 184 -0.22 -13.96 -32.13
N LYS A 185 -0.40 -13.51 -30.88
CA LYS A 185 -1.60 -13.98 -30.11
C LYS A 185 -2.53 -12.95 -29.44
N LYS A 186 -2.06 -11.83 -28.86
CA LYS A 186 -2.95 -10.77 -28.33
C LYS A 186 -2.30 -9.39 -28.47
N LYS A 187 -2.97 -8.48 -29.18
CA LYS A 187 -2.56 -7.07 -29.30
C LYS A 187 -3.23 -6.24 -28.21
N ALA A 188 -2.61 -5.12 -27.86
CA ALA A 188 -3.28 -4.10 -27.04
C ALA A 188 -4.52 -3.59 -27.78
N LYS A 189 -5.52 -3.18 -27.01
CA LYS A 189 -6.79 -2.62 -27.49
C LYS A 189 -6.72 -1.10 -27.58
N SER A 190 -7.62 -0.49 -28.35
CA SER A 190 -7.80 0.96 -28.34
C SER A 190 -8.41 1.42 -27.00
N PRO A 191 -8.23 2.68 -26.59
CA PRO A 191 -8.90 3.23 -25.41
C PRO A 191 -10.40 2.95 -25.37
N GLU A 192 -11.10 3.12 -26.50
CA GLU A 192 -12.55 2.94 -26.60
C GLU A 192 -12.95 1.47 -26.37
N GLU A 193 -12.17 0.53 -26.89
CA GLU A 193 -12.35 -0.90 -26.66
C GLU A 193 -12.10 -1.29 -25.19
N ILE A 194 -11.12 -0.66 -24.54
CA ILE A 194 -10.84 -0.85 -23.11
C ILE A 194 -12.01 -0.34 -22.27
N VAL A 195 -12.51 0.86 -22.56
CA VAL A 195 -13.68 1.44 -21.88
C VAL A 195 -14.90 0.55 -22.05
N ARG A 196 -15.20 0.12 -23.28
CA ARG A 196 -16.34 -0.76 -23.54
C ARG A 196 -16.19 -2.10 -22.80
N ALA A 197 -15.01 -2.72 -22.82
CA ALA A 197 -14.76 -3.97 -22.09
C ALA A 197 -14.92 -3.78 -20.57
N PHE A 198 -14.44 -2.66 -20.03
CA PHE A 198 -14.57 -2.32 -18.62
C PHE A 198 -16.03 -2.18 -18.21
N GLN A 199 -16.84 -1.45 -18.99
CA GLN A 199 -18.27 -1.28 -18.77
C GLN A 199 -19.05 -2.60 -18.89
N LEU A 200 -18.75 -3.42 -19.90
CA LEU A 200 -19.39 -4.73 -20.07
C LEU A 200 -19.03 -5.71 -18.94
N SER A 201 -17.88 -5.53 -18.30
CA SER A 201 -17.45 -6.40 -17.20
C SER A 201 -18.25 -6.19 -15.90
N GLN A 202 -19.09 -5.15 -15.81
CA GLN A 202 -19.99 -4.92 -14.67
C GLN A 202 -21.30 -4.24 -15.12
N PRO A 203 -22.43 -4.96 -15.07
CA PRO A 203 -23.74 -4.39 -15.40
C PRO A 203 -24.39 -3.61 -14.23
N SER A 204 -23.68 -3.28 -13.14
CA SER A 204 -24.28 -2.62 -11.98
C SER A 204 -24.49 -1.11 -12.21
N SER A 205 -25.60 -0.61 -11.65
CA SER A 205 -26.08 0.78 -11.77
C SER A 205 -25.16 1.84 -11.16
N ASP A 206 -24.13 1.43 -10.43
CA ASP A 206 -23.35 2.31 -9.55
C ASP A 206 -22.01 2.75 -10.19
N THR A 207 -21.80 2.44 -11.48
CA THR A 207 -20.60 2.88 -12.22
C THR A 207 -20.63 4.40 -12.44
N LEU A 208 -19.59 5.11 -12.00
CA LEU A 208 -19.34 6.46 -12.52
C LEU A 208 -18.34 6.37 -13.66
N SER A 209 -18.66 7.00 -14.79
CA SER A 209 -17.74 7.19 -15.92
C SER A 209 -17.80 8.65 -16.35
N ILE A 210 -16.64 9.27 -16.56
CA ILE A 210 -16.48 10.65 -16.99
C ILE A 210 -15.47 10.65 -18.13
N GLY A 211 -15.90 11.11 -19.30
CA GLY A 211 -15.04 11.36 -20.45
C GLY A 211 -14.76 12.85 -20.61
N PHE A 212 -13.51 13.18 -20.93
CA PHE A 212 -13.05 14.56 -21.16
C PHE A 212 -12.75 14.76 -22.65
N GLY A 213 -13.73 14.46 -23.51
CA GLY A 213 -13.51 14.33 -24.95
C GLY A 213 -12.49 13.23 -25.23
N ASP A 214 -11.52 13.54 -26.09
CA ASP A 214 -10.48 12.59 -26.48
C ASP A 214 -9.28 12.57 -25.52
N THR A 215 -9.22 13.49 -24.55
CA THR A 215 -8.03 13.73 -23.72
C THR A 215 -7.84 12.73 -22.58
N ALA A 216 -8.92 12.41 -21.88
CA ALA A 216 -8.89 11.55 -20.71
C ALA A 216 -10.25 10.89 -20.46
N PHE A 217 -10.21 9.72 -19.83
CA PHE A 217 -11.39 8.98 -19.39
C PHE A 217 -11.15 8.44 -17.98
N LEU A 218 -12.05 8.74 -17.06
CA LEU A 218 -12.04 8.22 -15.70
C LEU A 218 -13.30 7.39 -15.48
N SER A 219 -13.17 6.21 -14.90
CA SER A 219 -14.31 5.43 -14.46
C SER A 219 -13.99 4.66 -13.20
N TYR A 220 -14.96 4.56 -12.30
CA TYR A 220 -14.81 3.81 -11.07
C TYR A 220 -16.11 3.19 -10.61
N PHE A 221 -15.94 2.13 -9.82
CA PHE A 221 -17.00 1.47 -9.09
C PHE A 221 -16.84 1.80 -7.60
N PRO A 222 -17.83 2.45 -6.98
CA PRO A 222 -17.84 2.66 -5.54
C PRO A 222 -17.73 1.32 -4.84
N SER A 223 -16.76 1.17 -3.96
CA SER A 223 -16.67 0.02 -3.05
C SER A 223 -17.08 0.48 -1.67
N LYS A 224 -18.12 -0.14 -1.11
CA LYS A 224 -18.54 0.06 0.29
C LYS A 224 -17.76 -0.86 1.26
N GLY A 225 -16.68 -1.50 0.80
CA GLY A 225 -15.86 -2.41 1.61
C GLY A 225 -15.09 -1.70 2.73
N LEU A 226 -14.59 -2.49 3.69
CA LEU A 226 -13.70 -2.02 4.76
C LEU A 226 -12.36 -1.50 4.18
N PRO A 227 -11.69 -0.53 4.83
CA PRO A 227 -10.31 -0.18 4.50
C PRO A 227 -9.43 -1.44 4.49
N PRO A 228 -8.58 -1.68 3.48
CA PRO A 228 -8.06 -0.76 2.45
C PRO A 228 -8.78 -0.82 1.09
N GLN A 229 -9.98 -1.41 1.02
CA GLN A 229 -10.71 -1.62 -0.24
C GLN A 229 -11.68 -0.48 -0.60
N GLN A 230 -11.73 0.57 0.22
CA GLN A 230 -12.57 1.75 -0.02
C GLN A 230 -12.08 2.49 -1.26
N ARG A 231 -13.02 2.87 -2.14
CA ARG A 231 -12.75 3.77 -3.27
C ARG A 231 -13.58 5.03 -3.11
N LEU A 232 -12.92 6.15 -3.29
CA LEU A 232 -13.52 7.47 -3.24
C LEU A 232 -13.26 8.18 -4.56
N PHE A 233 -14.24 8.98 -4.95
CA PHE A 233 -14.09 9.92 -6.06
C PHE A 233 -14.44 11.30 -5.56
N CYS A 234 -13.68 12.30 -5.99
CA CYS A 234 -14.06 13.68 -5.82
C CYS A 234 -13.74 14.50 -7.06
N SER A 235 -14.49 15.57 -7.23
CA SER A 235 -14.27 16.59 -8.25
C SER A 235 -14.36 17.96 -7.60
N THR A 236 -13.31 18.78 -7.71
CA THR A 236 -13.26 20.14 -7.14
C THR A 236 -12.39 21.00 -8.05
N ASP A 237 -12.84 22.20 -8.42
CA ASP A 237 -12.11 23.15 -9.27
C ASP A 237 -11.53 22.54 -10.58
N ASP A 238 -12.33 21.72 -11.29
CA ASP A 238 -11.93 20.96 -12.50
C ASP A 238 -10.75 19.99 -12.30
N MET A 239 -10.45 19.64 -11.04
CA MET A 239 -9.59 18.55 -10.66
C MET A 239 -10.43 17.34 -10.26
N TYR A 240 -10.04 16.17 -10.77
CA TYR A 240 -10.76 14.92 -10.57
C TYR A 240 -9.83 13.91 -9.93
N CYS A 241 -10.22 13.36 -8.78
CA CYS A 241 -9.39 12.40 -8.05
C CYS A 241 -10.12 11.06 -7.88
N LEU A 242 -9.45 9.99 -8.30
CA LEU A 242 -9.74 8.61 -7.94
C LEU A 242 -8.82 8.22 -6.79
N PHE A 243 -9.39 7.91 -5.63
CA PHE A 243 -8.64 7.51 -4.44
C PHE A 243 -9.04 6.10 -4.03
N GLN A 244 -8.04 5.30 -3.66
CA GLN A 244 -8.20 3.95 -3.14
C GLN A 244 -7.42 3.81 -1.83
N GLY A 245 -8.07 3.27 -0.81
CA GLY A 245 -7.46 2.99 0.48
C GLY A 245 -7.95 3.87 1.62
N SER A 246 -7.08 4.16 2.59
CA SER A 246 -7.35 4.98 3.78
C SER A 246 -6.08 5.62 4.32
N LEU A 247 -6.22 6.78 4.95
CA LEU A 247 -5.12 7.49 5.62
C LEU A 247 -5.27 7.35 7.14
N ASP A 248 -4.30 6.75 7.81
CA ASP A 248 -4.32 6.50 9.25
C ASP A 248 -4.11 7.79 10.05
N ASN A 249 -3.35 8.74 9.51
CA ASN A 249 -3.11 10.05 10.11
C ASN A 249 -4.08 11.15 9.61
N PHE A 250 -5.18 10.79 8.96
CA PHE A 250 -6.10 11.72 8.29
C PHE A 250 -6.59 12.87 9.18
N SER A 251 -6.96 12.56 10.43
CA SER A 251 -7.46 13.59 11.37
C SER A 251 -6.41 14.66 11.74
N THR A 252 -5.12 14.30 11.71
CA THR A 252 -4.01 15.23 11.90
C THR A 252 -3.81 16.09 10.67
N LEU A 253 -3.86 15.48 9.48
CA LEU A 253 -3.75 16.17 8.20
C LEU A 253 -4.85 17.22 8.02
N LEU A 254 -6.11 16.90 8.36
CA LEU A 254 -7.21 17.86 8.32
C LEU A 254 -6.96 19.10 9.20
N LYS A 255 -6.37 18.91 10.39
CA LYS A 255 -6.03 20.02 11.29
C LYS A 255 -4.89 20.88 10.73
N GLN A 256 -3.86 20.25 10.18
CA GLN A 256 -2.69 20.95 9.61
C GLN A 256 -3.08 21.80 8.39
N TYR A 257 -3.95 21.28 7.53
CA TYR A 257 -4.44 21.99 6.35
C TYR A 257 -5.62 22.92 6.66
N GLY A 258 -6.13 22.93 7.90
CA GLY A 258 -7.27 23.77 8.30
C GLY A 258 -8.58 23.41 7.60
N LEU A 259 -8.78 22.13 7.27
CA LEU A 259 -9.95 21.64 6.52
C LEU A 259 -11.11 21.25 7.43
N ALA A 260 -12.32 21.26 6.87
CA ALA A 260 -13.54 20.90 7.59
C ALA A 260 -13.57 19.40 7.94
N LYS A 261 -14.27 19.04 9.02
CA LYS A 261 -14.43 17.63 9.47
C LYS A 261 -15.20 16.74 8.49
N SER A 262 -15.97 17.32 7.57
CA SER A 262 -16.73 16.60 6.53
C SER A 262 -15.87 16.21 5.32
N THR A 263 -14.61 16.64 5.27
CA THR A 263 -13.68 16.33 4.18
C THR A 263 -13.32 14.85 4.23
N ASN A 264 -13.37 14.17 3.08
CA ASN A 264 -12.87 12.80 2.94
C ASN A 264 -11.46 12.79 2.34
N GLU A 265 -10.83 11.62 2.29
CA GLU A 265 -9.44 11.46 1.85
C GLU A 265 -9.24 11.93 0.41
N ALA A 266 -10.17 11.64 -0.50
CA ALA A 266 -10.08 12.11 -1.88
C ALA A 266 -10.07 13.64 -1.98
N MET A 267 -10.97 14.31 -1.24
CA MET A 267 -11.03 15.78 -1.22
C MET A 267 -9.76 16.39 -0.62
N PHE A 268 -9.23 15.79 0.45
CA PHE A 268 -7.96 16.21 1.03
C PHE A 268 -6.80 16.09 0.02
N ILE A 269 -6.73 14.98 -0.72
CA ILE A 269 -5.69 14.77 -1.73
C ILE A 269 -5.75 15.84 -2.83
N VAL A 270 -6.94 16.24 -3.27
CA VAL A 270 -7.11 17.35 -4.22
C VAL A 270 -6.63 18.67 -3.64
N GLU A 271 -6.95 18.99 -2.38
CA GLU A 271 -6.47 20.20 -1.71
C GLU A 271 -4.94 20.21 -1.50
N ALA A 272 -4.37 19.06 -1.15
CA ALA A 272 -2.92 18.90 -1.02
C ALA A 272 -2.21 19.10 -2.36
N TYR A 273 -2.73 18.51 -3.45
CA TYR A 273 -2.24 18.71 -4.79
C TYR A 273 -2.36 20.18 -5.25
N ARG A 274 -3.50 20.84 -5.00
CA ARG A 274 -3.68 22.26 -5.31
C ARG A 274 -2.64 23.12 -4.61
N THR A 275 -2.38 22.83 -3.34
CA THR A 275 -1.37 23.54 -2.55
C THR A 275 0.04 23.34 -3.11
N LEU A 276 0.39 22.12 -3.54
CA LEU A 276 1.66 21.80 -4.20
C LEU A 276 1.81 22.58 -5.52
N ARG A 277 0.77 22.59 -6.36
CA ARG A 277 0.76 23.27 -7.66
C ARG A 277 0.85 24.79 -7.52
N ASP A 278 0.00 25.39 -6.69
CA ASP A 278 -0.21 26.84 -6.67
C ASP A 278 0.72 27.59 -5.72
N ARG A 279 1.14 26.94 -4.63
CA ARG A 279 1.85 27.59 -3.52
C ARG A 279 3.18 26.93 -3.15
N GLY A 280 3.47 25.77 -3.74
CA GLY A 280 4.44 24.76 -3.31
C GLY A 280 5.68 25.27 -2.58
N PRO A 281 5.65 25.37 -1.24
CA PRO A 281 6.86 25.66 -0.45
C PRO A 281 7.72 24.40 -0.27
N TYR A 282 7.13 23.22 -0.48
CA TYR A 282 7.75 21.90 -0.29
C TYR A 282 7.56 21.03 -1.53
N PRO A 283 8.51 20.15 -1.85
CA PRO A 283 8.40 19.24 -2.99
C PRO A 283 7.41 18.11 -2.71
N ALA A 284 6.86 17.52 -3.78
CA ALA A 284 5.81 16.50 -3.71
C ALA A 284 6.20 15.26 -2.89
N ASP A 285 7.49 14.89 -2.87
CA ASP A 285 7.97 13.76 -2.06
C ASP A 285 7.72 13.96 -0.57
N ARG A 286 7.85 15.19 -0.06
CA ARG A 286 7.60 15.49 1.36
C ARG A 286 6.14 15.32 1.73
N VAL A 287 5.25 15.88 0.91
CA VAL A 287 3.80 15.78 1.14
C VAL A 287 3.35 14.32 1.09
N LEU A 288 3.84 13.53 0.13
CA LEU A 288 3.51 12.12 0.00
C LEU A 288 4.08 11.26 1.14
N ASN A 289 5.28 11.58 1.64
CA ASN A 289 5.91 10.86 2.74
C ASN A 289 5.27 11.18 4.10
N ASP A 290 4.55 12.30 4.21
CA ASP A 290 3.75 12.66 5.40
C ASP A 290 2.38 11.93 5.41
N LEU A 291 1.99 11.26 4.32
CA LEU A 291 0.76 10.46 4.29
C LEU A 291 1.02 9.09 4.94
N ASP A 292 0.32 8.82 6.05
CA ASP A 292 0.39 7.54 6.73
C ASP A 292 -0.85 6.71 6.41
N GLY A 293 -0.68 5.43 6.10
CA GLY A 293 -1.75 4.50 5.73
C GLY A 293 -1.58 3.82 4.37
N SER A 294 -2.59 3.06 3.99
CA SER A 294 -2.64 2.32 2.73
C SER A 294 -3.37 3.14 1.69
N PHE A 295 -2.67 3.76 0.73
CA PHE A 295 -3.31 4.61 -0.27
C PHE A 295 -2.77 4.41 -1.68
N GLY A 296 -3.61 4.70 -2.67
CA GLY A 296 -3.24 4.89 -4.05
C GLY A 296 -4.23 5.84 -4.70
N PHE A 297 -3.77 6.76 -5.53
CA PHE A 297 -4.67 7.72 -6.17
C PHE A 297 -4.21 8.17 -7.55
N VAL A 298 -5.16 8.69 -8.32
CA VAL A 298 -4.97 9.31 -9.63
C VAL A 298 -5.72 10.64 -9.63
N ILE A 299 -5.01 11.74 -9.85
CA ILE A 299 -5.55 13.08 -10.06
C ILE A 299 -5.39 13.43 -11.53
N TYR A 300 -6.48 13.91 -12.12
CA TYR A 300 -6.46 14.61 -13.40
C TYR A 300 -6.85 16.07 -13.16
N ASP A 301 -5.93 16.98 -13.46
CA ASP A 301 -6.16 18.42 -13.40
C ASP A 301 -6.39 18.93 -14.81
N ARG A 302 -7.66 19.20 -15.14
CA ARG A 302 -8.02 19.65 -16.48
C ARG A 302 -7.52 21.06 -16.76
N ASN A 303 -7.40 21.91 -15.74
CA ASN A 303 -6.97 23.29 -15.90
C ASN A 303 -5.47 23.38 -16.18
N ALA A 304 -4.66 22.59 -15.47
CA ALA A 304 -3.23 22.50 -15.73
C ALA A 304 -2.89 21.58 -16.92
N GLY A 305 -3.81 20.69 -17.33
CA GLY A 305 -3.52 19.65 -18.30
C GLY A 305 -2.50 18.65 -17.77
N SER A 306 -2.55 18.34 -16.47
CA SER A 306 -1.57 17.48 -15.80
C SER A 306 -2.22 16.29 -15.12
N VAL A 307 -1.42 15.24 -14.93
CA VAL A 307 -1.83 14.00 -14.27
C VAL A 307 -0.86 13.70 -13.15
N PHE A 308 -1.39 13.39 -11.97
CA PHE A 308 -0.62 13.06 -10.79
C PHE A 308 -1.09 11.74 -10.17
N VAL A 309 -0.19 10.78 -10.06
CA VAL A 309 -0.49 9.41 -9.61
C VAL A 309 0.46 9.06 -8.48
N ALA A 310 -0.03 8.49 -7.39
CA ALA A 310 0.84 8.00 -6.32
C ALA A 310 0.35 6.68 -5.74
N LEU A 311 1.30 5.89 -5.23
CA LEU A 311 1.03 4.64 -4.52
C LEU A 311 1.85 4.57 -3.23
N GLY A 312 1.18 4.30 -2.11
CA GLY A 312 1.79 4.12 -0.80
C GLY A 312 2.85 3.00 -0.78
N ALA A 313 3.75 3.05 0.20
CA ALA A 313 4.89 2.12 0.33
C ALA A 313 4.49 0.74 0.89
N ASP A 314 3.32 0.63 1.53
CA ASP A 314 2.91 -0.54 2.31
C ASP A 314 2.41 -1.74 1.48
N GLN A 315 2.24 -1.55 0.16
CA GLN A 315 1.81 -2.56 -0.81
C GLN A 315 0.43 -3.20 -0.52
N ARG A 316 -0.37 -2.62 0.37
CA ARG A 316 -1.73 -3.11 0.67
C ARG A 316 -2.74 -2.69 -0.40
N VAL A 317 -2.51 -1.52 -1.00
CA VAL A 317 -3.19 -1.06 -2.22
C VAL A 317 -2.32 -1.42 -3.43
N GLN A 318 -2.95 -1.78 -4.54
CA GLN A 318 -2.26 -2.13 -5.78
C GLN A 318 -2.81 -1.30 -6.93
N LEU A 319 -1.91 -0.62 -7.62
CA LEU A 319 -2.18 0.04 -8.89
C LEU A 319 -1.35 -0.62 -9.98
N PHE A 320 -1.90 -0.63 -11.17
CA PHE A 320 -1.23 -1.07 -12.37
C PHE A 320 -1.28 0.06 -13.39
N TRP A 321 -0.26 0.09 -14.24
CA TRP A 321 -0.17 1.02 -15.34
C TRP A 321 0.33 0.33 -16.60
N GLY A 322 -0.04 0.85 -17.76
CA GLY A 322 0.26 0.23 -19.04
C GLY A 322 -0.01 1.16 -20.21
N ILE A 323 0.26 0.64 -21.40
CA ILE A 323 0.18 1.39 -22.65
C ILE A 323 -0.86 0.70 -23.55
N ALA A 324 -1.86 1.49 -23.99
CA ALA A 324 -2.87 1.07 -24.95
C ALA A 324 -2.31 1.04 -26.39
N ALA A 325 -3.11 0.55 -27.35
CA ALA A 325 -2.66 0.37 -28.74
C ALA A 325 -2.22 1.66 -29.44
N ASP A 326 -2.79 2.80 -29.06
CA ASP A 326 -2.52 4.14 -29.60
C ASP A 326 -1.37 4.86 -28.85
N GLY A 327 -0.84 4.25 -27.78
CA GLY A 327 0.16 4.83 -26.91
C GLY A 327 -0.41 5.58 -25.69
N SER A 328 -1.73 5.56 -25.49
CA SER A 328 -2.37 6.15 -24.32
C SER A 328 -1.97 5.43 -23.03
N ALA A 329 -1.80 6.19 -21.95
CA ALA A 329 -1.48 5.64 -20.64
C ALA A 329 -2.76 5.14 -19.96
N VAL A 330 -2.73 3.90 -19.46
CA VAL A 330 -3.86 3.27 -18.77
C VAL A 330 -3.45 2.98 -17.34
N ILE A 331 -4.29 3.34 -16.37
CA ILE A 331 -4.08 3.09 -14.94
C ILE A 331 -5.32 2.39 -14.38
N SER A 332 -5.13 1.32 -13.62
CA SER A 332 -6.23 0.56 -13.03
C SER A 332 -5.80 -0.17 -11.76
N ASP A 333 -6.73 -0.44 -10.85
CA ASP A 333 -6.53 -1.37 -9.72
C ASP A 333 -6.79 -2.84 -10.10
N SER A 334 -7.18 -3.09 -11.35
CA SER A 334 -7.63 -4.38 -11.85
C SER A 334 -6.63 -4.98 -12.83
N LEU A 335 -6.01 -6.09 -12.43
CA LEU A 335 -5.07 -6.81 -13.28
C LEU A 335 -5.73 -7.35 -14.56
N ASP A 336 -7.00 -7.73 -14.49
CA ASP A 336 -7.72 -8.30 -15.63
C ASP A 336 -7.96 -7.25 -16.72
N VAL A 337 -8.34 -6.02 -16.31
CA VAL A 337 -8.48 -4.88 -17.22
C VAL A 337 -7.15 -4.57 -17.92
N MET A 338 -6.04 -4.63 -17.19
CA MET A 338 -4.71 -4.39 -17.77
C MET A 338 -4.30 -5.48 -18.77
N LYS A 339 -4.53 -6.75 -18.43
CA LYS A 339 -4.23 -7.88 -19.34
C LYS A 339 -5.08 -7.85 -20.61
N GLU A 340 -6.35 -7.48 -20.47
CA GLU A 340 -7.26 -7.41 -21.61
C GLU A 340 -7.04 -6.16 -22.47
N GLY A 341 -6.67 -5.04 -21.86
CA GLY A 341 -6.49 -3.76 -22.53
C GLY A 341 -5.08 -3.54 -23.07
N CYS A 342 -4.06 -3.71 -22.23
CA CYS A 342 -2.67 -3.41 -22.55
C CYS A 342 -1.87 -4.65 -23.02
N ALA A 343 -2.51 -5.82 -23.07
CA ALA A 343 -1.89 -7.10 -23.43
C ALA A 343 -0.62 -7.42 -22.59
N LYS A 344 0.58 -7.25 -23.16
CA LYS A 344 1.87 -7.45 -22.46
C LYS A 344 2.57 -6.14 -22.09
N SER A 345 2.03 -4.98 -22.47
CA SER A 345 2.64 -3.66 -22.20
C SER A 345 2.08 -3.03 -20.93
N PHE A 346 2.20 -3.73 -19.80
CA PHE A 346 1.75 -3.23 -18.50
C PHE A 346 2.64 -3.75 -17.36
N ALA A 347 2.65 -3.01 -16.26
CA ALA A 347 3.34 -3.40 -15.04
C ALA A 347 2.53 -3.00 -13.80
N PRO A 348 2.87 -3.51 -12.61
CA PRO A 348 2.48 -2.87 -11.37
C PRO A 348 3.07 -1.46 -11.31
N PHE A 349 2.30 -0.51 -10.81
CA PHE A 349 2.83 0.79 -10.44
C PHE A 349 3.73 0.61 -9.21
N PRO A 350 4.94 1.19 -9.18
CA PRO A 350 5.88 0.96 -8.09
C PRO A 350 5.36 1.57 -6.78
N ALA A 351 5.43 0.79 -5.69
CA ALA A 351 5.12 1.27 -4.35
C ALA A 351 6.14 2.34 -3.91
N GLY A 352 5.71 3.28 -3.05
CA GLY A 352 6.59 4.34 -2.55
C GLY A 352 7.00 5.36 -3.63
N CYS A 353 6.23 5.43 -4.71
CA CYS A 353 6.51 6.26 -5.87
C CYS A 353 5.30 7.08 -6.29
N PHE A 354 5.58 8.12 -7.06
CA PHE A 354 4.58 8.94 -7.74
C PHE A 354 5.01 9.23 -9.17
N PHE A 355 4.03 9.54 -10.02
CA PHE A 355 4.20 9.99 -11.38
C PHE A 355 3.50 11.33 -11.55
N HIS A 356 4.20 12.32 -12.08
CA HIS A 356 3.61 13.59 -12.53
C HIS A 356 3.87 13.73 -14.03
N SER A 357 2.90 14.18 -14.82
CA SER A 357 3.03 14.25 -16.28
C SER A 357 4.25 15.05 -16.75
N GLU A 358 4.64 16.10 -16.02
CA GLU A 358 5.80 16.94 -16.36
C GLU A 358 7.15 16.39 -15.85
N VAL A 359 7.15 15.70 -14.71
CA VAL A 359 8.39 15.30 -14.02
C VAL A 359 8.73 13.83 -14.28
N GLY A 360 7.73 13.03 -14.65
CA GLY A 360 7.84 11.58 -14.80
C GLY A 360 7.72 10.85 -13.47
N LEU A 361 8.24 9.62 -13.44
CA LEU A 361 8.16 8.72 -12.30
C LEU A 361 9.31 8.99 -11.30
N MET A 362 8.98 9.18 -10.03
CA MET A 362 9.93 9.41 -8.93
C MET A 362 9.55 8.60 -7.68
N SER A 363 10.53 8.28 -6.84
CA SER A 363 10.29 7.72 -5.51
C SER A 363 10.18 8.83 -4.48
N PHE A 364 9.12 8.83 -3.67
CA PHE A 364 9.02 9.74 -2.54
C PHE A 364 9.71 9.18 -1.27
N GLU A 365 9.91 7.86 -1.19
CA GLU A 365 10.73 7.24 -0.13
C GLU A 365 12.23 7.55 -0.32
N HIS A 366 12.67 7.64 -1.58
CA HIS A 366 14.06 7.89 -1.95
C HIS A 366 14.17 8.99 -3.02
N PRO A 367 13.82 10.25 -2.70
CA PRO A 367 13.72 11.34 -3.68
C PRO A 367 15.04 11.74 -4.33
N LYS A 368 16.17 11.33 -3.74
CA LYS A 368 17.51 11.62 -4.28
C LYS A 368 18.04 10.53 -5.21
N ASN A 369 17.31 9.43 -5.40
CA ASN A 369 17.78 8.26 -6.11
C ASN A 369 17.06 8.10 -7.45
N LYS A 370 17.78 7.68 -8.49
CA LYS A 370 17.17 7.42 -9.79
C LYS A 370 16.38 6.11 -9.74
N LEU A 371 15.26 6.07 -10.45
CA LEU A 371 14.51 4.84 -10.69
C LEU A 371 15.06 4.14 -11.93
N LYS A 372 15.28 2.83 -11.84
CA LYS A 372 15.73 1.99 -12.94
C LYS A 372 14.63 1.03 -13.36
N ALA A 373 14.36 1.00 -14.66
CA ALA A 373 13.47 0.02 -15.26
C ALA A 373 14.16 -1.36 -15.33
N MET A 374 13.49 -2.37 -14.80
CA MET A 374 13.87 -3.77 -14.85
C MET A 374 12.89 -4.50 -15.77
N PRO A 375 13.33 -5.03 -16.92
CA PRO A 375 12.46 -5.79 -17.81
C PRO A 375 11.79 -6.94 -17.06
N ARG A 376 10.47 -7.04 -17.22
CA ARG A 376 9.67 -8.12 -16.65
C ARG A 376 9.51 -9.22 -17.68
N VAL A 377 9.58 -10.47 -17.25
CA VAL A 377 9.34 -11.65 -18.11
C VAL A 377 8.14 -12.40 -17.55
N ASP A 378 7.21 -12.79 -18.43
CA ASP A 378 6.07 -13.61 -18.05
C ASP A 378 6.44 -15.10 -17.91
N SER A 379 5.48 -15.94 -17.53
CA SER A 379 5.67 -17.39 -17.42
C SER A 379 5.97 -18.07 -18.77
N GLU A 380 5.77 -17.38 -19.89
CA GLU A 380 6.07 -17.87 -21.24
C GLU A 380 7.48 -17.47 -21.69
N GLY A 381 8.25 -16.77 -20.85
CA GLY A 381 9.59 -16.30 -21.19
C GLY A 381 9.60 -15.03 -22.04
N ILE A 382 8.46 -14.34 -22.20
CA ILE A 382 8.33 -13.14 -23.04
C ILE A 382 8.37 -11.89 -22.18
N VAL A 383 9.09 -10.86 -22.66
CA VAL A 383 9.19 -9.57 -21.97
C VAL A 383 7.83 -8.88 -21.95
N CYS A 384 7.32 -8.55 -20.76
CA CYS A 384 5.97 -8.01 -20.51
C CYS A 384 6.00 -6.70 -19.68
N GLY A 385 6.62 -5.67 -20.25
CA GLY A 385 6.82 -4.37 -19.61
C GLY A 385 8.01 -4.34 -18.66
N ALA A 386 8.04 -3.37 -17.75
CA ALA A 386 9.13 -3.18 -16.80
C ALA A 386 8.65 -2.85 -15.39
N ASN A 387 9.32 -3.41 -14.38
CA ASN A 387 9.19 -3.00 -13.00
C ASN A 387 10.20 -1.88 -12.71
N PHE A 388 9.81 -0.86 -11.96
CA PHE A 388 10.70 0.23 -11.61
C PHE A 388 11.19 0.03 -10.17
N LYS A 389 12.50 0.12 -9.97
CA LYS A 389 13.12 0.01 -8.64
C LYS A 389 14.10 1.15 -8.42
N VAL A 390 14.24 1.56 -7.17
CA VAL A 390 15.21 2.58 -6.77
C VAL A 390 16.62 2.04 -6.93
N ASP A 391 17.44 2.76 -7.68
CA ASP A 391 18.87 2.51 -7.76
C ASP A 391 19.56 3.24 -6.61
N VAL A 392 20.03 2.47 -5.63
CA VAL A 392 20.72 3.00 -4.44
C VAL A 392 22.05 3.67 -4.81
N SER A 393 22.63 3.28 -5.95
CA SER A 393 23.98 3.70 -6.37
C SER A 393 23.97 4.97 -7.22
N SER A 394 22.85 5.29 -7.87
CA SER A 394 22.75 6.47 -8.74
C SER A 394 21.84 7.54 -8.11
N LYS A 395 22.43 8.70 -7.86
CA LYS A 395 21.70 9.88 -7.40
C LYS A 395 21.13 10.63 -8.59
N ILE A 396 19.99 11.28 -8.39
CA ILE A 396 19.47 12.26 -9.35
C ILE A 396 20.46 13.42 -9.40
N ASP A 397 20.92 13.76 -10.60
CA ASP A 397 21.81 14.90 -10.80
C ASP A 397 21.02 16.16 -10.45
N THR A 398 21.26 16.71 -9.28
CA THR A 398 20.66 17.98 -8.85
C THR A 398 21.51 19.12 -9.40
N ILE A 399 20.83 20.11 -10.00
CA ILE A 399 21.36 21.33 -10.64
C ILE A 399 22.59 21.89 -9.88
N PRO A 400 23.64 22.36 -10.58
CA PRO A 400 24.85 22.88 -9.95
C PRO A 400 24.50 23.99 -8.96
N ARG A 401 25.17 23.95 -7.80
CA ARG A 401 25.06 24.93 -6.73
C ARG A 401 25.51 26.30 -7.26
N VAL A 402 24.59 27.07 -7.83
CA VAL A 402 24.82 28.48 -8.14
C VAL A 402 24.91 29.21 -6.81
N GLY A 403 26.14 29.60 -6.46
CA GLY A 403 26.38 30.49 -5.33
C GLY A 403 25.68 31.84 -5.54
N SER A 404 25.54 32.59 -4.47
CA SER A 404 24.93 33.92 -4.39
C SER A 404 25.56 34.99 -5.31
N GLU A 405 26.55 34.64 -6.12
CA GLU A 405 27.22 35.49 -7.11
C GLU A 405 26.77 35.23 -8.56
N ALA A 406 25.84 34.29 -8.79
CA ALA A 406 25.33 34.02 -10.13
C ALA A 406 24.42 35.15 -10.63
N ASN A 407 24.97 35.97 -11.54
CA ASN A 407 24.28 37.08 -12.20
C ASN A 407 23.21 36.54 -13.18
N TRP A 408 21.93 36.70 -12.85
CA TRP A 408 20.79 36.23 -13.66
C TRP A 408 20.57 37.01 -14.97
N ALA A 409 21.44 37.97 -15.30
CA ALA A 409 21.24 38.89 -16.42
C ALA A 409 21.99 38.52 -17.73
N LEU A 410 22.69 37.37 -17.81
CA LEU A 410 23.57 37.05 -18.95
C LEU A 410 23.30 35.70 -19.65
N SER A 411 22.08 35.17 -19.61
CA SER A 411 21.71 34.05 -20.50
C SER A 411 20.54 34.44 -21.41
N GLY A 412 20.85 35.33 -22.35
CA GLY A 412 20.04 35.61 -23.52
C GLY A 412 20.96 35.72 -24.73
N ARG A 413 21.10 34.62 -25.47
CA ARG A 413 21.28 34.60 -26.93
C ARG A 413 21.12 33.19 -27.47
#